data_AF-A0A078AAG6-F1
#
_entry.id   AF-A0A078AAG6-F1
#
_cell.length_a   1.000
_cell.length_b   1.000
_cell.length_c   1.000
_cell.angle_alpha   90.00
_cell.angle_beta   90.00
_cell.angle_gamma   90.00
#
_symmetry.space_group_name_H-M   'P 1'
#
loop_
_entity.id
_entity.type
_entity.pdbx_description
1 polymer ?
#
loop_
_entity_poly.entity_id
_entity_poly.type
_entity_poly.pdbx_seq_one_letter_code
_entity_poly.pdbx_strand_id
1 'polypeptide(L)'
;MHHTEVIFPPLPTQQDQFKLPHLRSVIISGNIEEGTQVSGQNQQKAINGVVIFDSLKFYAEPGSKSVQFRVFSPNINSDKIRQTYGLPESEIINYELLSIDFNDCEIGEIKSDKMCLKCEQGTYSISSSQTECQLCPEYAECFGGSDISVYSGYWRSSNTSLQIHKCLNPESCIGGLIQIREDDQNQLCDVGYGGNLCQTFGLIPIILIIAFALAFNIFILIKAQFKKKFYQWVFIMAVIVIYFTHPTVSRNLLQLWFCQELDKGEYWVQNDLSIKCWEGDHLRLSMLIGLPFILFWVVGVPVFGFFYLKIQNKRNHRKNSAKILTLPKSYDK
;
A
#
# COMPACT_ATOMS: atom_id res chain seq x y z
N MET A 1 15.92 -10.34 -35.40
CA MET A 1 15.06 -9.30 -36.01
C MET A 1 13.84 -9.16 -35.11
N HIS A 2 13.91 -8.28 -34.12
CA HIS A 2 12.74 -7.84 -33.37
C HIS A 2 12.77 -6.31 -33.40
N HIS A 3 11.81 -5.75 -34.12
CA HIS A 3 11.54 -4.33 -34.18
C HIS A 3 10.90 -3.94 -32.84
N THR A 4 11.59 -3.13 -32.06
CA THR A 4 11.02 -2.50 -30.88
C THR A 4 10.28 -1.25 -31.35
N GLU A 5 8.95 -1.38 -31.50
CA GLU A 5 8.07 -0.23 -31.70
C GLU A 5 8.01 0.56 -30.38
N VAL A 6 8.64 1.74 -30.38
CA VAL A 6 8.46 2.73 -29.32
C VAL A 6 7.21 3.53 -29.66
N ILE A 7 6.12 3.19 -28.98
CA ILE A 7 4.86 3.92 -29.03
C ILE A 7 5.09 5.25 -28.31
N PHE A 8 5.19 6.33 -29.06
CA PHE A 8 5.06 7.67 -28.49
C PHE A 8 3.60 7.87 -28.08
N PRO A 9 3.32 8.44 -26.89
CA PRO A 9 1.96 8.87 -26.58
C PRO A 9 1.49 9.83 -27.68
N PRO A 10 0.22 9.73 -28.10
CA PRO A 10 -0.30 10.53 -29.19
C PRO A 10 -0.17 12.00 -28.79
N LEU A 11 0.73 12.72 -29.47
CA LEU A 11 0.59 14.16 -29.61
C LEU A 11 -0.85 14.40 -30.05
N PRO A 12 -1.57 15.37 -29.44
CA PRO A 12 -2.93 15.66 -29.86
C PRO A 12 -2.89 15.89 -31.37
N THR A 13 -3.63 15.05 -32.08
CA THR A 13 -3.90 15.16 -33.51
C THR A 13 -4.68 16.45 -33.71
N GLN A 14 -3.98 17.56 -33.71
CA GLN A 14 -4.45 18.82 -34.25
C GLN A 14 -3.57 19.10 -35.46
N GLN A 15 -4.14 18.72 -36.59
CA GLN A 15 -3.60 18.96 -37.90
C GLN A 15 -3.66 20.48 -38.11
N ASP A 16 -2.69 21.19 -37.57
CA ASP A 16 -2.73 22.65 -37.47
C ASP A 16 -2.36 23.27 -38.82
N GLN A 17 -3.38 23.39 -39.69
CA GLN A 17 -3.34 24.24 -40.86
C GLN A 17 -3.53 25.69 -40.44
N PHE A 18 -2.44 26.43 -40.29
CA PHE A 18 -2.51 27.87 -40.02
C PHE A 18 -2.79 28.63 -41.32
N LYS A 19 -3.94 29.34 -41.40
CA LYS A 19 -4.32 30.21 -42.53
C LYS A 19 -3.86 31.65 -42.29
N LEU A 20 -2.82 32.08 -43.00
CA LEU A 20 -2.28 33.44 -43.02
C LEU A 20 -2.12 33.93 -44.49
N PRO A 21 -3.12 34.63 -45.06
CA PRO A 21 -3.30 34.84 -46.51
C PRO A 21 -2.20 35.64 -47.25
N HIS A 22 -1.24 36.25 -46.56
CA HIS A 22 -0.23 37.14 -47.18
C HIS A 22 1.23 36.83 -46.82
N LEU A 23 1.50 35.71 -46.16
CA LEU A 23 2.87 35.36 -45.75
C LEU A 23 3.59 34.55 -46.83
N ARG A 24 4.89 34.82 -47.02
CA ARG A 24 5.75 34.00 -47.88
C ARG A 24 6.35 32.81 -47.14
N SER A 25 6.62 32.96 -45.85
CA SER A 25 7.07 31.87 -44.96
C SER A 25 6.71 32.18 -43.52
N VAL A 26 6.61 31.14 -42.70
CA VAL A 26 6.35 31.19 -41.26
C VAL A 26 7.47 30.44 -40.54
N ILE A 27 7.89 30.97 -39.39
CA ILE A 27 8.83 30.36 -38.45
C ILE A 27 8.10 30.12 -37.13
N ILE A 28 8.35 28.95 -36.53
CA ILE A 28 7.95 28.64 -35.15
C ILE A 28 9.21 28.63 -34.27
N SER A 29 9.20 29.40 -33.18
CA SER A 29 10.32 29.48 -32.23
C SER A 29 9.88 29.22 -30.79
N GLY A 30 10.70 28.45 -30.07
CA GLY A 30 10.50 28.15 -28.65
C GLY A 30 10.91 29.28 -27.70
N ASN A 31 11.85 30.15 -28.07
CA ASN A 31 12.60 31.06 -27.18
C ASN A 31 11.79 32.16 -26.41
N ILE A 32 10.50 32.00 -26.14
CA ILE A 32 9.73 32.89 -25.26
C ILE A 32 10.03 32.60 -23.79
N GLU A 33 10.13 31.33 -23.41
CA GLU A 33 10.36 30.87 -22.03
C GLU A 33 11.70 30.12 -21.93
N GLU A 34 12.40 30.25 -20.80
CA GLU A 34 13.60 29.44 -20.53
C GLU A 34 13.20 27.96 -20.51
N GLY A 35 13.96 27.11 -21.22
CA GLY A 35 13.71 25.67 -21.18
C GLY A 35 12.76 25.12 -22.24
N THR A 36 12.27 25.89 -23.21
CA THR A 36 11.50 25.35 -24.35
C THR A 36 12.41 25.07 -25.57
N GLN A 37 11.99 24.17 -26.46
CA GLN A 37 12.68 23.91 -27.73
C GLN A 37 11.69 23.43 -28.79
N VAL A 38 11.97 23.74 -30.05
CA VAL A 38 11.26 23.19 -31.22
C VAL A 38 12.27 22.44 -32.07
N SER A 39 11.98 21.19 -32.41
CA SER A 39 12.80 20.34 -33.29
C SER A 39 12.04 20.00 -34.57
N GLY A 40 12.78 19.73 -35.65
CA GLY A 40 12.25 19.49 -36.99
C GLY A 40 12.38 20.71 -37.92
N GLN A 41 11.71 20.66 -39.08
CA GLN A 41 11.67 21.79 -40.01
C GLN A 41 10.73 22.87 -39.45
N ASN A 42 11.26 23.82 -38.69
CA ASN A 42 10.48 24.89 -38.04
C ASN A 42 10.28 26.15 -38.90
N GLN A 43 10.71 26.11 -40.17
CA GLN A 43 10.51 27.18 -41.15
C GLN A 43 9.99 26.58 -42.46
N GLN A 44 8.85 27.08 -42.93
CA GLN A 44 8.25 26.60 -44.17
C GLN A 44 7.60 27.72 -44.97
N LYS A 45 7.61 27.55 -46.31
CA LYS A 45 6.99 28.48 -47.25
C LYS A 45 5.47 28.28 -47.23
N ALA A 46 4.72 29.38 -47.16
CA ALA A 46 3.27 29.29 -47.24
C ALA A 46 2.81 29.07 -48.69
N ILE A 47 1.81 28.22 -48.87
CA ILE A 47 1.15 27.94 -50.15
C ILE A 47 -0.29 28.41 -50.02
N ASN A 48 -0.69 29.42 -50.80
CA ASN A 48 -2.00 30.07 -50.69
C ASN A 48 -2.32 30.58 -49.26
N GLY A 49 -1.28 31.05 -48.56
CA GLY A 49 -1.39 31.51 -47.18
C GLY A 49 -1.51 30.40 -46.15
N VAL A 50 -1.48 29.12 -46.51
CA VAL A 50 -1.48 28.02 -45.55
C VAL A 50 -0.06 27.49 -45.37
N VAL A 51 0.32 27.21 -44.12
CA VAL A 51 1.55 26.50 -43.78
C VAL A 51 1.18 25.21 -43.06
N ILE A 52 1.83 24.11 -43.44
CA ILE A 52 1.65 22.79 -42.85
C ILE A 52 3.05 22.28 -42.51
N PHE A 53 3.25 21.90 -41.26
CA PHE A 53 4.50 21.31 -40.78
C PHE A 53 4.30 19.80 -40.58
N ASP A 54 5.03 18.97 -41.32
CA ASP A 54 4.81 17.52 -41.29
C ASP A 54 5.51 16.81 -40.11
N SER A 55 6.50 17.44 -39.48
CA SER A 55 7.35 16.81 -38.46
C SER A 55 7.87 17.79 -37.41
N LEU A 56 7.00 18.63 -36.87
CA LEU A 56 7.36 19.54 -35.79
C LEU A 56 7.23 18.85 -34.43
N LYS A 57 8.25 19.01 -33.56
CA LYS A 57 8.23 18.52 -32.18
C LYS A 57 8.47 19.66 -31.21
N PHE A 58 7.62 19.77 -30.20
CA PHE A 58 7.74 20.74 -29.12
C PHE A 58 8.29 20.07 -27.87
N TYR A 59 9.23 20.73 -27.20
CA TYR A 59 9.84 20.28 -25.95
C TYR A 59 9.70 21.37 -24.90
N ALA A 60 9.28 20.97 -23.72
CA ALA A 60 9.17 21.80 -22.54
C ALA A 60 9.29 20.91 -21.31
N GLU A 61 9.31 21.51 -20.13
CA GLU A 61 9.37 20.77 -18.88
C GLU A 61 8.08 19.92 -18.67
N PRO A 62 8.19 18.60 -18.42
CA PRO A 62 7.03 17.75 -18.13
C PRO A 62 6.15 18.28 -16.99
N GLY A 63 4.83 18.15 -17.15
CA GLY A 63 3.82 18.66 -16.22
C GLY A 63 3.44 20.13 -16.40
N SER A 64 4.17 20.89 -17.23
CA SER A 64 3.89 22.32 -17.46
C SER A 64 2.58 22.54 -18.20
N LYS A 65 1.84 23.60 -17.81
CA LYS A 65 0.59 24.00 -18.43
C LYS A 65 0.73 25.33 -19.12
N SER A 66 0.06 25.46 -20.26
CA SER A 66 -0.03 26.68 -21.07
C SER A 66 1.33 27.23 -21.52
N VAL A 67 2.24 26.35 -21.93
CA VAL A 67 3.57 26.72 -22.43
C VAL A 67 3.45 27.43 -23.78
N GLN A 68 4.06 28.60 -23.90
CA GLN A 68 3.88 29.47 -25.06
C GLN A 68 4.97 29.32 -26.13
N PHE A 69 4.56 29.08 -27.37
CA PHE A 69 5.43 29.07 -28.55
C PHE A 69 5.09 30.22 -29.49
N ARG A 70 6.12 30.88 -30.03
CA ARG A 70 5.92 32.00 -30.96
C ARG A 70 5.80 31.49 -32.38
N VAL A 71 4.76 31.90 -33.07
CA VAL A 71 4.61 31.73 -34.52
C VAL A 71 4.71 33.10 -35.17
N PHE A 72 5.63 33.31 -36.10
CA PHE A 72 5.83 34.62 -36.75
C PHE A 72 6.32 34.49 -38.18
N SER A 73 6.19 35.56 -38.98
CA SER A 73 6.83 35.62 -40.30
C SER A 73 8.16 36.36 -40.25
N PRO A 74 9.27 35.76 -40.70
CA PRO A 74 10.56 36.46 -40.78
C PRO A 74 10.58 37.55 -41.85
N ASN A 75 9.65 37.49 -42.81
CA ASN A 75 9.63 38.42 -43.95
C ASN A 75 8.85 39.71 -43.65
N ILE A 76 8.25 39.83 -42.46
CA ILE A 76 7.56 41.05 -42.04
C ILE A 76 8.49 41.85 -41.13
N ASN A 77 8.76 43.10 -41.51
CA ASN A 77 9.49 44.05 -40.70
C ASN A 77 8.51 44.79 -39.77
N SER A 78 8.48 44.37 -38.51
CA SER A 78 7.59 44.92 -37.48
C SER A 78 7.85 46.41 -37.20
N ASP A 79 9.11 46.87 -37.23
CA ASP A 79 9.48 48.26 -36.95
C ASP A 79 8.95 49.22 -38.02
N LYS A 80 9.04 48.81 -39.29
CA LYS A 80 8.51 49.59 -40.41
C LYS A 80 6.98 49.71 -40.35
N ILE A 81 6.29 48.66 -39.91
CA ILE A 81 4.83 48.69 -39.73
C ILE A 81 4.47 49.67 -38.60
N ARG A 82 5.14 49.59 -37.44
CA ARG A 82 4.90 50.51 -36.31
C ARG A 82 5.07 51.96 -36.71
N GLN A 83 6.15 52.30 -37.40
CA GLN A 83 6.42 53.67 -37.84
C GLN A 83 5.42 54.18 -38.88
N THR A 84 4.96 53.31 -39.78
CA THR A 84 4.02 53.71 -40.86
C THR A 84 2.62 53.97 -40.32
N TYR A 85 2.17 53.18 -39.34
CA TYR A 85 0.80 53.25 -38.82
C TYR A 85 0.67 53.95 -37.45
N GLY A 86 1.79 54.39 -36.85
CA GLY A 86 1.80 55.06 -35.55
C GLY A 86 1.33 54.17 -34.40
N LEU A 87 1.63 52.87 -34.46
CA LEU A 87 1.17 51.89 -33.47
C LEU A 87 2.01 51.96 -32.18
N PRO A 88 1.40 51.81 -31.00
CA PRO A 88 2.12 51.75 -29.73
C PRO A 88 2.97 50.46 -29.63
N GLU A 89 4.06 50.49 -28.87
CA GLU A 89 4.95 49.32 -28.68
C GLU A 89 4.24 48.11 -28.05
N SER A 90 3.16 48.35 -27.31
CA SER A 90 2.35 47.32 -26.66
C SER A 90 1.47 46.51 -27.61
N GLU A 91 1.32 46.93 -28.86
CA GLU A 91 0.49 46.22 -29.83
C GLU A 91 1.25 45.04 -30.44
N ILE A 92 0.65 43.85 -30.33
CA ILE A 92 1.18 42.60 -30.86
C ILE A 92 1.00 42.61 -32.38
N ILE A 93 2.14 42.61 -33.09
CA ILE A 93 2.17 42.56 -34.54
C ILE A 93 3.12 41.47 -35.01
N ASN A 94 2.77 40.80 -36.11
CA ASN A 94 3.59 39.78 -36.77
C ASN A 94 3.90 38.53 -35.92
N TYR A 95 3.21 38.28 -34.82
CA TYR A 95 3.30 36.98 -34.15
C TYR A 95 2.01 36.57 -33.45
N GLU A 96 1.85 35.26 -33.28
CA GLU A 96 0.79 34.62 -32.52
C GLU A 96 1.42 33.67 -31.49
N LEU A 97 0.73 33.49 -30.36
CA LEU A 97 1.17 32.63 -29.26
C LEU A 97 0.38 31.34 -29.27
N LEU A 98 1.06 30.23 -29.48
CA LEU A 98 0.51 28.89 -29.36
C LEU A 98 0.71 28.38 -27.94
N SER A 99 -0.37 27.99 -27.26
CA SER A 99 -0.35 27.48 -25.89
C SER A 99 -0.51 25.96 -25.90
N ILE A 100 0.49 25.23 -25.41
CA ILE A 100 0.50 23.75 -25.36
C ILE A 100 0.64 23.28 -23.91
N ASP A 101 -0.15 22.28 -23.54
CA ASP A 101 -0.05 21.60 -22.25
C ASP A 101 0.81 20.35 -22.37
N PHE A 102 1.75 20.16 -21.44
CA PHE A 102 2.59 18.98 -21.32
C PHE A 102 2.07 18.09 -20.19
N ASN A 103 2.14 16.77 -20.42
CA ASN A 103 1.84 15.78 -19.39
C ASN A 103 3.05 15.59 -18.49
N ASP A 104 2.80 15.15 -17.25
CA ASP A 104 3.87 14.69 -16.37
C ASP A 104 4.30 13.28 -16.78
N CYS A 105 5.47 12.84 -16.32
CA CYS A 105 5.99 11.52 -16.64
C CYS A 105 5.15 10.42 -16.00
N GLU A 106 4.97 9.31 -16.72
CA GLU A 106 4.19 8.18 -16.23
C GLU A 106 5.05 7.25 -15.35
N ILE A 107 4.39 6.35 -14.62
CA ILE A 107 5.10 5.33 -13.83
C ILE A 107 5.95 4.46 -14.78
N GLY A 108 7.22 4.29 -14.44
CA GLY A 108 8.21 3.63 -15.30
C GLY A 108 9.05 4.60 -16.15
N GLU A 109 8.73 5.88 -16.10
CA GLU A 109 9.53 6.95 -16.70
C GLU A 109 10.18 7.81 -15.61
N ILE A 110 11.22 8.54 -16.01
CA ILE A 110 11.89 9.54 -15.19
C ILE A 110 11.98 10.86 -15.94
N LYS A 111 11.95 11.94 -15.18
CA LYS A 111 12.16 13.28 -15.74
C LYS A 111 13.64 13.52 -15.97
N SER A 112 14.04 13.66 -17.23
CA SER A 112 15.41 13.99 -17.63
C SER A 112 15.40 15.16 -18.62
N ASP A 113 16.03 16.27 -18.22
CA ASP A 113 15.97 17.56 -18.90
C ASP A 113 14.53 18.04 -19.19
N LYS A 114 14.05 17.81 -20.41
CA LYS A 114 12.77 18.31 -20.97
C LYS A 114 11.93 17.19 -21.57
N MET A 115 12.20 15.95 -21.18
CA MET A 115 11.49 14.78 -21.66
C MET A 115 11.36 13.73 -20.57
N CYS A 116 10.39 12.84 -20.77
CA CYS A 116 10.25 11.64 -19.97
C CYS A 116 11.05 10.53 -20.65
N LEU A 117 11.98 9.95 -19.91
CA LEU A 117 12.78 8.81 -20.36
C LEU A 117 12.28 7.55 -19.66
N LYS A 118 11.93 6.53 -20.45
CA LYS A 118 11.58 5.21 -19.92
C LYS A 118 12.83 4.53 -19.37
N CYS A 119 12.71 3.94 -18.18
CA CYS A 119 13.82 3.19 -17.58
C CYS A 119 14.20 1.96 -18.42
N GLU A 120 15.50 1.74 -18.61
CA GLU A 120 16.04 0.63 -19.38
C GLU A 120 16.04 -0.69 -18.58
N GLN A 121 16.29 -1.81 -19.25
CA GLN A 121 16.38 -3.13 -18.61
C GLN A 121 17.45 -3.14 -17.50
N GLY A 122 17.12 -3.77 -16.38
CA GLY A 122 17.96 -3.75 -15.17
C GLY A 122 17.72 -2.55 -14.26
N THR A 123 16.87 -1.60 -14.67
CA THR A 123 16.43 -0.46 -13.86
C THR A 123 14.91 -0.33 -13.83
N TYR A 124 14.39 0.47 -12.90
CA TYR A 124 12.95 0.74 -12.81
C TYR A 124 12.64 2.14 -12.26
N SER A 125 11.39 2.58 -12.47
CA SER A 125 10.74 3.71 -11.80
C SER A 125 9.32 3.29 -11.38
N ILE A 126 8.98 3.49 -10.11
CA ILE A 126 7.66 3.16 -9.52
C ILE A 126 6.87 4.39 -9.10
N SER A 127 7.46 5.59 -9.21
CA SER A 127 6.82 6.84 -8.86
C SER A 127 7.11 7.90 -9.93
N SER A 128 6.08 8.63 -10.35
CA SER A 128 6.17 9.67 -11.38
C SER A 128 7.06 10.85 -11.00
N SER A 129 7.38 11.01 -9.71
CA SER A 129 8.28 12.08 -9.22
C SER A 129 9.76 11.68 -9.22
N GLN A 130 10.11 10.45 -9.62
CA GLN A 130 11.50 10.00 -9.66
C GLN A 130 12.26 10.69 -10.80
N THR A 131 13.42 11.25 -10.47
CA THR A 131 14.33 11.91 -11.42
C THR A 131 15.42 10.98 -11.95
N GLU A 132 15.55 9.78 -11.37
CA GLU A 132 16.59 8.82 -11.71
C GLU A 132 16.03 7.39 -11.63
N CYS A 133 16.41 6.55 -12.59
CA CYS A 133 16.02 5.14 -12.62
C CYS A 133 16.81 4.37 -11.56
N GLN A 134 16.11 3.58 -10.77
CA GLN A 134 16.72 2.82 -9.69
C GLN A 134 17.20 1.46 -10.18
N LEU A 135 18.33 0.99 -9.65
CA LEU A 135 18.84 -0.35 -9.92
C LEU A 135 17.86 -1.41 -9.42
N CYS A 136 17.72 -2.50 -10.19
CA CYS A 136 16.79 -3.57 -9.85
C CYS A 136 17.06 -4.14 -8.44
N PRO A 137 16.01 -4.41 -7.64
CA PRO A 137 16.18 -4.94 -6.29
C PRO A 137 16.77 -6.35 -6.32
N GLU A 138 17.40 -6.75 -5.21
CA GLU A 138 17.86 -8.14 -5.07
C GLU A 138 16.69 -9.13 -5.17
N TYR A 139 16.96 -10.28 -5.79
CA TYR A 139 15.97 -11.34 -6.02
C TYR A 139 14.82 -10.98 -6.98
N ALA A 140 15.03 -9.98 -7.82
CA ALA A 140 14.14 -9.62 -8.93
C ALA A 140 14.91 -9.38 -10.23
N GLU A 141 14.17 -9.41 -11.33
CA GLU A 141 14.59 -9.04 -12.67
C GLU A 141 13.67 -7.93 -13.19
N CYS A 142 14.27 -6.83 -13.64
CA CYS A 142 13.55 -5.65 -14.10
C CYS A 142 13.64 -5.57 -15.62
N PHE A 143 12.49 -5.57 -16.30
CA PHE A 143 12.43 -5.50 -17.76
C PHE A 143 12.48 -4.05 -18.31
N GLY A 144 12.65 -3.07 -17.41
CA GLY A 144 12.58 -1.64 -17.70
C GLY A 144 11.19 -1.08 -17.38
N GLY A 145 11.05 0.24 -17.47
CA GLY A 145 9.83 0.91 -17.04
C GLY A 145 9.55 0.70 -15.55
N SER A 146 8.37 0.15 -15.24
CA SER A 146 7.95 -0.24 -13.89
C SER A 146 7.83 -1.76 -13.71
N ASP A 147 8.26 -2.54 -14.69
CA ASP A 147 8.05 -3.98 -14.75
C ASP A 147 9.11 -4.72 -13.93
N ILE A 148 8.75 -5.04 -12.68
CA ILE A 148 9.60 -5.76 -11.74
C ILE A 148 9.08 -7.20 -11.59
N SER A 149 9.84 -8.17 -12.10
CA SER A 149 9.53 -9.60 -11.99
C SER A 149 10.31 -10.21 -10.83
N VAL A 150 9.64 -10.87 -9.91
CA VAL A 150 10.30 -11.49 -8.75
C VAL A 150 10.71 -12.93 -9.08
N TYR A 151 11.86 -13.40 -8.61
CA TYR A 151 12.28 -14.79 -8.84
C TYR A 151 11.35 -15.80 -8.14
N SER A 152 11.30 -17.02 -8.67
CA SER A 152 10.62 -18.14 -8.01
C SER A 152 11.18 -18.36 -6.59
N GLY A 153 10.29 -18.67 -5.65
CA GLY A 153 10.60 -18.75 -4.23
C GLY A 153 10.57 -17.41 -3.47
N TYR A 154 10.29 -16.30 -4.16
CA TYR A 154 10.15 -14.97 -3.57
C TYR A 154 8.78 -14.36 -3.87
N TRP A 155 8.35 -13.43 -3.02
CA TRP A 155 7.04 -12.81 -3.07
C TRP A 155 7.12 -11.32 -2.73
N ARG A 156 6.25 -10.53 -3.34
CA ARG A 156 6.04 -9.12 -3.01
C ARG A 156 4.55 -8.81 -2.95
N SER A 157 4.18 -7.81 -2.15
CA SER A 157 2.77 -7.49 -1.86
C SER A 157 2.03 -6.77 -2.98
N SER A 158 2.74 -5.96 -3.77
CA SER A 158 2.14 -5.17 -4.85
C SER A 158 3.17 -4.89 -5.95
N ASN A 159 2.69 -4.39 -7.09
CA ASN A 159 3.55 -3.94 -8.19
C ASN A 159 4.41 -2.70 -7.83
N THR A 160 4.01 -1.93 -6.82
CA THR A 160 4.73 -0.76 -6.28
C THR A 160 5.62 -1.07 -5.09
N SER A 161 5.44 -2.23 -4.44
CA SER A 161 6.27 -2.63 -3.29
C SER A 161 7.66 -3.07 -3.75
N LEU A 162 8.69 -2.49 -3.13
CA LEU A 162 10.09 -2.84 -3.31
C LEU A 162 10.58 -3.89 -2.29
N GLN A 163 9.73 -4.23 -1.32
CA GLN A 163 10.06 -5.23 -0.31
C GLN A 163 9.79 -6.62 -0.88
N ILE A 164 10.88 -7.35 -1.15
CA ILE A 164 10.84 -8.72 -1.66
C ILE A 164 11.17 -9.66 -0.52
N HIS A 165 10.25 -10.58 -0.23
CA HIS A 165 10.36 -11.54 0.84
C HIS A 165 10.55 -12.94 0.29
N LYS A 166 11.46 -13.71 0.90
CA LYS A 166 11.60 -15.13 0.61
C LYS A 166 10.40 -15.89 1.20
N CYS A 167 9.83 -16.79 0.42
CA CYS A 167 8.71 -17.61 0.87
C CYS A 167 9.15 -18.70 1.84
N LEU A 168 8.25 -19.05 2.77
CA LEU A 168 8.50 -20.13 3.74
C LEU A 168 8.67 -21.48 3.04
N ASN A 169 7.86 -21.71 2.00
CA ASN A 169 8.00 -22.82 1.07
C ASN A 169 8.32 -22.24 -0.33
N PRO A 170 9.53 -22.47 -0.88
CA PRO A 170 9.91 -21.94 -2.18
C PRO A 170 8.97 -22.37 -3.32
N GLU A 171 8.50 -23.63 -3.29
CA GLU A 171 7.59 -24.18 -4.32
C GLU A 171 6.21 -23.52 -4.31
N SER A 172 5.82 -22.87 -3.20
CA SER A 172 4.54 -22.17 -3.10
C SER A 172 4.52 -20.84 -3.87
N CYS A 173 5.69 -20.27 -4.15
CA CYS A 173 5.84 -18.98 -4.83
C CYS A 173 6.42 -19.18 -6.21
N ILE A 174 5.57 -19.06 -7.23
CA ILE A 174 6.00 -19.14 -8.62
C ILE A 174 6.89 -17.94 -8.97
N GLY A 175 6.64 -16.78 -8.36
CA GLY A 175 7.26 -15.52 -8.74
C GLY A 175 6.66 -14.96 -10.02
N GLY A 176 7.35 -14.00 -10.65
CA GLY A 176 6.92 -13.35 -11.89
C GLY A 176 6.45 -11.90 -11.72
N LEU A 177 5.76 -11.40 -12.74
CA LEU A 177 5.18 -10.06 -12.79
C LEU A 177 3.78 -10.06 -12.15
N ILE A 178 3.48 -9.04 -11.35
CA ILE A 178 2.10 -8.78 -10.89
C ILE A 178 1.39 -7.99 -11.99
N GLN A 179 0.43 -8.62 -12.65
CA GLN A 179 -0.40 -7.99 -13.67
C GLN A 179 -1.70 -7.52 -12.99
N ILE A 180 -2.10 -6.27 -13.13
CA ILE A 180 -3.38 -5.80 -12.57
C ILE A 180 -4.53 -6.39 -13.42
N ARG A 181 -4.86 -7.66 -13.21
CA ARG A 181 -6.13 -8.24 -13.61
C ARG A 181 -6.99 -8.29 -12.37
N GLU A 182 -8.18 -7.72 -12.47
CA GLU A 182 -9.10 -7.40 -11.37
C GLU A 182 -9.54 -8.61 -10.51
N ASP A 183 -9.18 -9.84 -10.89
CA ASP A 183 -9.78 -11.06 -10.33
C ASP A 183 -8.81 -12.04 -9.68
N ASP A 184 -7.51 -11.72 -9.58
CA ASP A 184 -6.55 -12.70 -9.05
C ASP A 184 -5.59 -12.10 -8.01
N GLN A 185 -5.93 -12.26 -6.73
CA GLN A 185 -5.11 -11.85 -5.59
C GLN A 185 -3.92 -12.80 -5.32
N ASN A 186 -3.79 -13.90 -6.05
CA ASN A 186 -2.79 -14.95 -5.81
C ASN A 186 -1.85 -15.18 -6.99
N GLN A 187 -1.62 -14.19 -7.86
CA GLN A 187 -0.83 -14.34 -9.10
C GLN A 187 0.61 -14.82 -8.92
N LEU A 188 1.19 -14.63 -7.73
CA LEU A 188 2.55 -15.07 -7.40
C LEU A 188 2.59 -16.46 -6.75
N CYS A 189 1.43 -17.04 -6.45
CA CYS A 189 1.29 -18.29 -5.71
C CYS A 189 0.99 -19.46 -6.63
N ASP A 190 1.50 -20.63 -6.25
CA ASP A 190 1.15 -21.89 -6.91
C ASP A 190 -0.28 -22.34 -6.58
N VAL A 191 -0.84 -23.22 -7.41
CA VAL A 191 -2.24 -23.67 -7.33
C VAL A 191 -2.55 -24.24 -5.95
N GLY A 192 -3.55 -23.66 -5.27
CA GLY A 192 -3.99 -24.09 -3.93
C GLY A 192 -3.30 -23.39 -2.77
N TYR A 193 -2.29 -22.57 -3.05
CA TYR A 193 -1.67 -21.66 -2.09
C TYR A 193 -2.27 -20.26 -2.23
N GLY A 194 -2.37 -19.54 -1.11
CA GLY A 194 -2.87 -18.17 -1.11
C GLY A 194 -2.40 -17.35 0.07
N GLY A 195 -2.86 -16.09 0.08
CA GLY A 195 -2.51 -15.11 1.10
C GLY A 195 -1.06 -14.62 0.99
N ASN A 196 -0.65 -13.82 1.97
CA ASN A 196 0.69 -13.22 1.99
C ASN A 196 1.77 -14.31 2.05
N LEU A 197 2.79 -14.19 1.18
CA LEU A 197 3.86 -15.18 1.01
C LEU A 197 3.37 -16.59 0.66
N CYS A 198 2.14 -16.73 0.12
CA CYS A 198 1.56 -18.00 -0.31
C CYS A 198 1.53 -19.06 0.82
N GLN A 199 1.40 -18.62 2.07
CA GLN A 199 1.51 -19.49 3.24
C GLN A 199 0.20 -20.22 3.58
N THR A 200 -0.95 -19.74 3.10
CA THR A 200 -2.24 -20.35 3.46
C THR A 200 -2.57 -21.46 2.47
N PHE A 201 -2.79 -22.65 3.01
CA PHE A 201 -3.44 -23.73 2.29
C PHE A 201 -4.94 -23.61 2.55
N GLY A 202 -5.74 -23.40 1.51
CA GLY A 202 -7.19 -23.18 1.65
C GLY A 202 -7.95 -24.30 2.40
N LEU A 203 -7.36 -25.50 2.51
CA LEU A 203 -7.99 -26.66 3.14
C LEU A 203 -7.64 -26.86 4.63
N ILE A 204 -6.59 -26.23 5.15
CA ILE A 204 -6.16 -26.42 6.55
C ILE A 204 -7.25 -26.06 7.57
N PRO A 205 -7.97 -24.92 7.45
CA PRO A 205 -9.02 -24.57 8.41
C PRO A 205 -10.18 -25.58 8.42
N ILE A 206 -10.56 -26.09 7.25
CA ILE A 206 -11.63 -27.08 7.11
C ILE A 206 -11.21 -28.42 7.73
N ILE A 207 -9.97 -28.86 7.48
CA ILE A 207 -9.42 -30.08 8.07
C ILE A 207 -9.36 -29.98 9.60
N LEU A 208 -8.96 -28.83 10.15
CA LEU A 208 -8.93 -28.62 11.61
C LEU A 208 -10.33 -28.62 12.24
N ILE A 209 -11.33 -28.03 11.57
CA ILE A 209 -12.73 -28.06 12.03
C ILE A 209 -13.28 -29.49 11.99
N ILE A 210 -13.01 -30.25 10.92
CA ILE A 210 -13.44 -31.65 10.81
C ILE A 210 -12.75 -32.51 11.89
N ALA A 211 -11.44 -32.36 12.08
CA ALA A 211 -10.70 -33.07 13.11
C ALA A 211 -11.22 -32.75 14.53
N PHE A 212 -11.50 -31.47 14.80
CA PHE A 212 -12.08 -31.05 16.07
C PHE A 212 -13.50 -31.59 16.25
N ALA A 213 -14.34 -31.56 15.22
CA ALA A 213 -15.69 -32.11 15.27
C ALA A 213 -15.67 -33.63 15.50
N LEU A 214 -14.79 -34.37 14.84
CA LEU A 214 -14.61 -35.81 15.06
C LEU A 214 -14.14 -36.10 16.50
N ALA A 215 -13.11 -35.39 16.97
CA ALA A 215 -12.62 -35.52 18.34
C ALA A 215 -13.69 -35.17 19.38
N PHE A 216 -14.50 -34.14 19.12
CA PHE A 216 -15.59 -33.70 19.98
C PHE A 216 -16.74 -34.72 20.00
N ASN A 217 -17.09 -35.32 18.86
CA ASN A 217 -18.07 -36.40 18.79
C ASN A 217 -17.59 -37.65 19.55
N ILE A 218 -16.33 -38.05 19.36
CA ILE A 218 -15.70 -39.14 20.13
C ILE A 218 -15.73 -38.81 21.63
N PHE A 219 -15.43 -37.57 22.00
CA PHE A 219 -15.48 -37.10 23.38
C PHE A 219 -16.90 -37.15 23.98
N ILE A 220 -17.94 -36.76 23.21
CA ILE A 220 -19.34 -36.89 23.64
C ILE A 220 -19.72 -38.37 23.86
N LEU A 221 -19.28 -39.27 22.98
CA LEU A 221 -19.52 -40.71 23.10
C LEU A 221 -18.85 -41.29 24.36
N ILE A 222 -17.62 -40.87 24.67
CA ILE A 222 -16.90 -41.26 25.91
C ILE A 222 -17.60 -40.68 27.15
N LYS A 223 -18.10 -39.44 27.06
CA LYS A 223 -18.75 -38.71 28.16
C LYS A 223 -20.15 -39.23 28.50
N ALA A 224 -20.84 -39.88 27.56
CA ALA A 224 -22.12 -40.55 27.79
C ALA A 224 -22.03 -41.64 28.89
N GLN A 225 -20.84 -42.19 29.12
CA GLN A 225 -20.56 -43.24 30.12
C GLN A 225 -20.22 -42.69 31.53
N PHE A 226 -19.87 -41.41 31.69
CA PHE A 226 -19.26 -40.89 32.94
C PHE A 226 -19.84 -39.56 33.45
N LYS A 227 -21.16 -39.35 33.35
CA LYS A 227 -21.84 -38.08 33.65
C LYS A 227 -21.44 -37.38 34.96
N LYS A 228 -21.16 -38.10 36.06
CA LYS A 228 -20.87 -37.46 37.38
C LYS A 228 -19.38 -37.15 37.61
N LYS A 229 -18.45 -38.03 37.20
CA LYS A 229 -17.01 -37.76 37.28
C LYS A 229 -16.60 -36.70 36.26
N PHE A 230 -17.22 -36.70 35.08
CA PHE A 230 -16.86 -35.80 34.01
C PHE A 230 -17.03 -34.30 34.35
N TYR A 231 -18.11 -33.90 35.04
CA TYR A 231 -18.31 -32.50 35.45
C TYR A 231 -17.21 -32.01 36.40
N GLN A 232 -16.70 -32.88 37.28
CA GLN A 232 -15.59 -32.54 38.17
C GLN A 232 -14.29 -32.37 37.39
N TRP A 233 -13.99 -33.28 36.45
CA TRP A 233 -12.81 -33.17 35.59
C TRP A 233 -12.85 -31.95 34.66
N VAL A 234 -14.02 -31.62 34.10
CA VAL A 234 -14.17 -30.39 33.28
C VAL A 234 -14.03 -29.13 34.10
N PHE A 235 -14.57 -29.09 35.32
CA PHE A 235 -14.35 -27.97 36.22
C PHE A 235 -12.85 -27.79 36.53
N ILE A 236 -12.14 -28.88 36.84
CA ILE A 236 -10.70 -28.85 37.11
C ILE A 236 -9.92 -28.37 35.87
N MET A 237 -10.23 -28.89 34.69
CA MET A 237 -9.56 -28.48 33.45
C MET A 237 -9.85 -27.02 33.08
N ALA A 238 -11.08 -26.54 33.26
CA ALA A 238 -11.44 -25.14 33.02
C ALA A 238 -10.67 -24.20 33.94
N VAL A 239 -10.52 -24.54 35.23
CA VAL A 239 -9.71 -23.78 36.18
C VAL A 239 -8.25 -23.74 35.70
N ILE A 240 -7.67 -24.88 35.32
CA ILE A 240 -6.30 -24.95 34.80
C ILE A 240 -6.13 -24.03 33.58
N VAL A 241 -6.98 -24.16 32.56
CA VAL A 241 -6.90 -23.34 31.34
C VAL A 241 -7.00 -21.85 31.66
N ILE A 242 -7.92 -21.43 32.55
CA ILE A 242 -8.05 -20.02 32.95
C ILE A 242 -6.75 -19.52 33.60
N TYR A 243 -6.15 -20.28 34.52
CA TYR A 243 -4.89 -19.89 35.16
C TYR A 243 -3.71 -19.86 34.17
N PHE A 244 -3.66 -20.79 33.22
CA PHE A 244 -2.60 -20.83 32.20
C PHE A 244 -2.73 -19.70 31.16
N THR A 245 -3.95 -19.34 30.78
CA THR A 245 -4.22 -18.26 29.80
C THR A 245 -4.19 -16.88 30.43
N HIS A 246 -4.39 -16.78 31.75
CA HIS A 246 -4.32 -15.54 32.50
C HIS A 246 -3.07 -14.69 32.19
N PRO A 247 -1.81 -15.18 32.26
CA PRO A 247 -0.63 -14.37 31.96
C PRO A 247 -0.59 -13.90 30.50
N THR A 248 -0.96 -14.74 29.54
CA THR A 248 -0.94 -14.41 28.11
C THR A 248 -1.98 -13.33 27.79
N VAL A 249 -3.22 -13.51 28.25
CA VAL A 249 -4.31 -12.55 28.00
C VAL A 249 -4.04 -11.24 28.73
N SER A 250 -3.50 -11.28 29.95
CA SER A 250 -3.13 -10.06 30.69
C SER A 250 -2.03 -9.28 29.97
N ARG A 251 -1.01 -9.95 29.43
CA ARG A 251 0.05 -9.29 28.67
C ARG A 251 -0.49 -8.60 27.42
N ASN A 252 -1.33 -9.29 26.65
CA ASN A 252 -1.91 -8.75 25.42
C ASN A 252 -2.88 -7.60 25.70
N LEU A 253 -3.62 -7.65 26.81
CA LEU A 253 -4.50 -6.56 27.22
C LEU A 253 -3.72 -5.32 27.63
N LEU A 254 -2.67 -5.48 28.43
CA LEU A 254 -1.85 -4.35 28.88
C LEU A 254 -1.13 -3.67 27.70
N GLN A 255 -0.84 -4.40 26.62
CA GLN A 255 -0.28 -3.83 25.39
C GLN A 255 -1.15 -2.78 24.72
N LEU A 256 -2.47 -2.79 24.93
CA LEU A 256 -3.37 -1.75 24.41
C LEU A 256 -3.08 -0.36 24.99
N TRP A 257 -2.41 -0.26 26.14
CA TRP A 257 -2.05 1.02 26.79
C TRP A 257 -0.58 1.40 26.67
N PHE A 258 0.27 0.53 26.11
CA PHE A 258 1.68 0.87 25.92
C PHE A 258 1.85 1.75 24.68
N CYS A 259 2.03 3.04 24.93
CA CYS A 259 2.28 4.06 23.93
C CYS A 259 3.75 4.49 23.96
N GLN A 260 4.31 4.73 22.78
CA GLN A 260 5.68 5.20 22.60
C GLN A 260 5.68 6.52 21.81
N GLU A 261 6.59 7.42 22.18
CA GLU A 261 6.83 8.67 21.45
C GLU A 261 7.72 8.37 20.23
N LEU A 262 7.25 8.76 19.03
CA LEU A 262 8.04 8.68 17.79
C LEU A 262 8.61 10.04 17.39
N ASP A 263 7.82 11.11 17.60
CA ASP A 263 8.18 12.51 17.35
C ASP A 263 7.70 13.39 18.50
N LYS A 264 8.27 14.60 18.65
CA LYS A 264 7.97 15.53 19.76
C LYS A 264 6.47 15.77 19.90
N GLY A 265 5.85 15.15 20.91
CA GLY A 265 4.43 15.29 21.22
C GLY A 265 3.47 14.35 20.47
N GLU A 266 3.96 13.40 19.65
CA GLU A 266 3.14 12.37 19.02
C GLU A 266 3.39 10.98 19.64
N TYR A 267 2.34 10.41 20.22
CA TYR A 267 2.36 9.09 20.86
C TYR A 267 1.62 8.06 20.00
N TRP A 268 2.24 6.91 19.78
CA TRP A 268 1.72 5.82 18.94
C TRP A 268 1.72 4.49 19.70
N VAL A 269 0.81 3.58 19.36
CA VAL A 269 0.69 2.28 20.03
C VAL A 269 1.88 1.38 19.64
N GLN A 270 2.57 0.79 20.61
CA GLN A 270 3.79 0.01 20.34
C GLN A 270 3.59 -1.24 19.47
N ASN A 271 2.40 -1.83 19.50
CA ASN A 271 2.09 -3.04 18.71
C ASN A 271 1.54 -2.72 17.32
N ASP A 272 1.09 -1.48 17.10
CA ASP A 272 0.56 -1.02 15.82
C ASP A 272 0.78 0.50 15.67
N LEU A 273 1.84 0.86 14.96
CA LEU A 273 2.25 2.24 14.72
C LEU A 273 1.29 3.00 13.78
N SER A 274 0.22 2.38 13.29
CA SER A 274 -0.81 3.07 12.48
C SER A 274 -1.84 3.84 13.32
N ILE A 275 -1.87 3.62 14.65
CA ILE A 275 -2.89 4.18 15.55
C ILE A 275 -2.27 5.19 16.52
N LYS A 276 -2.78 6.44 16.49
CA LYS A 276 -2.42 7.48 17.47
C LYS A 276 -2.98 7.17 18.85
N CYS A 277 -2.15 7.32 19.87
CA CYS A 277 -2.53 7.11 21.26
C CYS A 277 -3.38 8.27 21.79
N TRP A 278 -4.34 7.92 22.65
CA TRP A 278 -5.22 8.86 23.38
C TRP A 278 -6.06 9.81 22.53
N GLU A 279 -6.14 9.58 21.22
CA GLU A 279 -6.93 10.39 20.28
C GLU A 279 -7.97 9.53 19.54
N GLY A 280 -9.09 10.15 19.14
CA GLY A 280 -10.11 9.51 18.31
C GLY A 280 -10.70 8.20 18.89
N ASP A 281 -10.71 7.16 18.07
CA ASP A 281 -11.30 5.86 18.41
C ASP A 281 -10.49 5.10 19.45
N HIS A 282 -9.17 5.30 19.50
CA HIS A 282 -8.31 4.64 20.49
C HIS A 282 -8.71 5.02 21.92
N LEU A 283 -9.00 6.32 22.16
CA LEU A 283 -9.46 6.79 23.46
C LEU A 283 -10.79 6.14 23.89
N ARG A 284 -11.75 6.08 22.97
CA ARG A 284 -13.08 5.51 23.23
C ARG A 284 -13.00 4.01 23.49
N LEU A 285 -12.32 3.26 22.63
CA LEU A 285 -12.19 1.81 22.73
C LEU A 285 -11.36 1.40 23.96
N SER A 286 -10.28 2.12 24.24
CA SER A 286 -9.43 1.89 25.42
C SER A 286 -10.21 2.10 26.73
N MET A 287 -11.01 3.16 26.83
CA MET A 287 -11.79 3.43 28.04
C MET A 287 -13.04 2.56 28.18
N LEU A 288 -13.79 2.31 27.10
CA LEU A 288 -15.08 1.60 27.18
C LEU A 288 -14.95 0.08 27.15
N ILE A 289 -13.96 -0.47 26.43
CA ILE A 289 -13.80 -1.91 26.27
C ILE A 289 -12.56 -2.38 27.02
N GLY A 290 -11.44 -1.69 26.82
CA GLY A 290 -10.18 -2.04 27.46
C GLY A 290 -10.31 -2.05 28.99
N LEU A 291 -10.55 -0.89 29.59
CA LEU A 291 -10.50 -0.70 31.04
C LEU A 291 -11.39 -1.70 31.81
N PRO A 292 -12.69 -1.89 31.46
CA PRO A 292 -13.51 -2.86 32.17
C PRO A 292 -13.04 -4.31 31.96
N PHE A 293 -12.49 -4.65 30.80
CA PHE A 293 -12.00 -6.00 30.55
C PHE A 293 -10.70 -6.31 31.32
N ILE A 294 -9.80 -5.34 31.48
CA ILE A 294 -8.66 -5.46 32.40
C ILE A 294 -9.14 -5.65 33.83
N LEU A 295 -10.09 -4.82 34.29
CA LEU A 295 -10.57 -4.88 35.67
C LEU A 295 -11.23 -6.25 35.95
N PHE A 296 -12.00 -6.76 34.99
CA PHE A 296 -12.61 -8.08 35.09
C PHE A 296 -11.58 -9.21 35.04
N TRP A 297 -10.67 -9.20 34.08
CA TRP A 297 -9.77 -10.32 33.82
C TRP A 297 -8.56 -10.36 34.76
N VAL A 298 -7.86 -9.23 34.90
CA VAL A 298 -6.60 -9.12 35.68
C VAL A 298 -6.87 -9.09 37.18
N VAL A 299 -7.93 -8.41 37.62
CA VAL A 299 -8.28 -8.30 39.06
C VAL A 299 -9.36 -9.30 39.45
N GLY A 300 -10.39 -9.47 38.63
CA GLY A 300 -11.54 -10.31 38.98
C GLY A 300 -11.19 -11.79 39.16
N VAL A 301 -10.34 -12.37 38.31
CA VAL A 301 -9.97 -13.80 38.40
C VAL A 301 -9.16 -14.10 39.68
N PRO A 302 -8.10 -13.36 40.03
CA PRO A 302 -7.38 -13.57 41.30
C PRO A 302 -8.24 -13.32 42.55
N VAL A 303 -9.07 -12.28 42.54
CA VAL A 303 -9.97 -11.96 43.66
C VAL A 303 -11.00 -13.06 43.85
N PHE A 304 -11.63 -13.53 42.77
CA PHE A 304 -12.56 -14.66 42.80
C PHE A 304 -11.88 -15.92 43.35
N GLY A 305 -10.67 -16.24 42.88
CA GLY A 305 -9.87 -17.35 43.39
C GLY A 305 -9.60 -17.26 44.89
N PHE A 306 -9.18 -16.09 45.37
CA PHE A 306 -8.91 -15.83 46.79
C PHE A 306 -10.16 -16.00 47.66
N PHE A 307 -11.29 -15.39 47.27
CA PHE A 307 -12.55 -15.51 48.00
C PHE A 307 -13.07 -16.94 47.99
N TYR A 308 -12.97 -17.64 46.86
CA TYR A 308 -13.37 -19.04 46.75
C TYR A 308 -12.58 -19.93 47.71
N LEU A 309 -11.25 -19.80 47.74
CA LEU A 309 -10.39 -20.55 48.65
C LEU A 309 -10.69 -20.21 50.12
N LYS A 310 -10.94 -18.94 50.46
CA LYS A 310 -11.31 -18.52 51.82
C LYS A 310 -12.63 -19.14 52.28
N ILE A 311 -13.64 -19.15 51.40
CA ILE A 311 -14.95 -19.77 51.68
C ILE A 311 -14.80 -21.29 51.84
N GLN A 312 -14.03 -21.94 50.96
CA GLN A 312 -13.74 -23.36 51.06
C GLN A 312 -13.00 -23.71 52.35
N ASN A 313 -11.98 -22.93 52.71
CA ASN A 313 -11.20 -23.16 53.93
C ASN A 313 -12.09 -23.07 55.18
N LYS A 314 -12.96 -22.05 55.25
CA LYS A 314 -13.94 -21.92 56.34
C LYS A 314 -14.93 -23.09 56.40
N ARG A 315 -15.40 -23.58 55.24
CA ARG A 315 -16.26 -24.78 55.16
C ARG A 315 -15.53 -26.06 55.60
N ASN A 316 -14.27 -26.22 55.22
CA ASN A 316 -13.45 -27.38 55.59
C ASN A 316 -13.10 -27.37 57.09
N HIS A 317 -12.73 -26.23 57.67
CA HIS A 317 -12.57 -26.10 59.12
C HIS A 317 -13.85 -26.49 59.87
N ARG A 318 -15.02 -26.00 59.44
CA ARG A 318 -16.31 -26.32 60.08
C ARG A 318 -16.67 -27.81 59.99
N LYS A 319 -16.38 -28.47 58.85
CA LYS A 319 -16.55 -29.92 58.67
C LYS A 319 -15.59 -30.73 59.54
N ASN A 320 -14.32 -30.33 59.62
CA ASN A 320 -13.31 -31.01 60.44
C ASN A 320 -13.63 -30.89 61.93
N SER A 321 -14.04 -29.70 62.40
CA SER A 321 -14.51 -29.51 63.78
C SER A 321 -15.76 -30.34 64.10
N ALA A 322 -16.73 -30.43 63.18
CA ALA A 322 -17.92 -31.27 63.37
C ALA A 322 -17.57 -32.77 63.42
N LYS A 323 -16.58 -33.22 62.65
CA LYS A 323 -16.12 -34.62 62.62
C LYS A 323 -15.39 -35.03 63.91
N ILE A 324 -14.68 -34.09 64.55
CA ILE A 324 -14.03 -34.29 65.87
C ILE A 324 -15.06 -34.45 66.99
N LEU A 325 -16.18 -33.70 66.94
CA LEU A 325 -17.27 -33.80 67.92
C LEU A 325 -18.09 -35.10 67.82
N THR A 326 -18.00 -35.82 66.70
CA THR A 326 -18.69 -37.10 66.47
C THR A 326 -17.82 -38.34 66.72
N LEU A 327 -16.56 -38.17 67.15
CA LEU A 327 -15.73 -39.31 67.53
C LEU A 327 -16.26 -39.90 68.85
N PRO A 328 -16.57 -41.22 68.91
CA PRO A 328 -16.96 -41.84 70.16
C PRO A 328 -15.80 -41.72 71.16
N LYS A 329 -16.08 -41.20 72.37
CA LYS A 329 -15.16 -41.29 73.51
C LYS A 329 -14.93 -42.78 73.79
N SER A 330 -13.85 -43.36 73.28
CA SER A 330 -13.46 -44.72 73.66
C SER A 330 -12.74 -44.65 75.00
N TYR A 331 -13.45 -45.06 76.05
CA TYR A 331 -12.95 -45.67 77.29
C TYR A 331 -11.63 -45.12 77.85
N ASP A 332 -11.75 -44.20 78.81
CA ASP A 332 -10.79 -44.13 79.93
C ASP A 332 -11.15 -45.23 80.95
N LYS A 333 -10.09 -45.82 81.49
CA LYS A 333 -9.97 -47.06 82.29
C LYS A 333 -10.98 -47.28 83.40
#